data_AF-A0A535Q9K4-F1
#
_entry.id   AF-A0A535Q9K4-F1
#
_cell.length_a   1.000
_cell.length_b   1.000
_cell.length_c   1.000
_cell.angle_alpha   90.00
_cell.angle_beta   90.00
_cell.angle_gamma   90.00
#
_symmetry.space_group_name_H-M   'P 1'
#
loop_
_entity.id
_entity.type
_entity.pdbx_description
1 polymer ?
#
loop_
_entity_poly.entity_id
_entity_poly.type
_entity_poly.pdbx_seq_one_letter_code
_entity_poly.pdbx_strand_id
1 'polypeptide(L)'
;MSCDGSIFRTPNGRPRIEFAVASEGLAKDVHHAFVRFGIVSRFYRKSERCWRVQITDSESVARYQTEIGWIGEKVGRFPTDLPQFRGNNGHLPIVVWNMLGTAAAMQGLGWSKLAVLSGERPRTSRFQTYNPRTNHGLSQRRLGIFNEVLEDWWLSELANPEIYWDRIVSIEPIGEHQVYDLAVPSGANFVAEDILLHNTSLTLNIAQHASIQYKIPVAIFSLEMSEQQLVTRLLCSEASVDSYRLRTGLLKDAEWPRIAQAMGALSEAQIYIDDSPNVSVMEMRTKARRLKSANNLGLIIVDYLQLMQGRNAENRVQEVSDISRSLKSLARELQIPVIACSQLSREPEKRIDHRPQLADLRESGSLEQDADLVLFIYRERFYNDNVAEDKRNIAEIIIAKHRNGPTGKLDLLFIDEQTKFANLDRRRGA
;
A
#
# COMPACT_ATOMS: atom_id res chain seq x y z
N MET A 1 -25.31 -14.17 -22.06
CA MET A 1 -25.40 -13.85 -20.62
C MET A 1 -25.35 -15.16 -19.83
N SER A 2 -24.20 -15.51 -19.24
CA SER A 2 -24.07 -16.70 -18.37
C SER A 2 -23.18 -16.44 -17.15
N CYS A 3 -23.22 -15.23 -16.60
CA CYS A 3 -22.45 -14.88 -15.40
C CYS A 3 -23.35 -14.74 -14.18
N ASP A 4 -24.32 -15.64 -14.00
CA ASP A 4 -24.99 -15.71 -12.72
C ASP A 4 -24.12 -16.54 -11.76
N GLY A 5 -23.30 -15.86 -10.97
CA GLY A 5 -22.55 -16.49 -9.89
C GLY A 5 -23.46 -17.38 -9.04
N SER A 6 -22.89 -18.46 -8.50
CA SER A 6 -23.59 -19.42 -7.66
C SER A 6 -22.87 -19.57 -6.33
N ILE A 7 -23.63 -19.49 -5.24
CA ILE A 7 -23.16 -19.81 -3.89
C ILE A 7 -23.81 -21.09 -3.38
N PHE A 8 -23.02 -22.01 -2.85
CA PHE A 8 -23.49 -23.29 -2.33
C PHE A 8 -22.67 -23.73 -1.12
N ARG A 9 -23.27 -24.58 -0.28
CA ARG A 9 -22.55 -25.26 0.81
C ARG A 9 -21.91 -26.53 0.28
N THR A 10 -20.62 -26.69 0.55
CA THR A 10 -19.92 -27.97 0.34
C THR A 10 -20.43 -29.04 1.31
N PRO A 11 -20.15 -30.33 1.05
CA PRO A 11 -20.49 -31.42 1.98
C PRO A 11 -19.96 -31.21 3.41
N ASN A 12 -18.84 -30.48 3.54
CA ASN A 12 -18.22 -30.14 4.83
C ASN A 12 -18.81 -28.86 5.45
N GLY A 13 -19.96 -28.37 4.97
CA GLY A 13 -20.67 -27.20 5.48
C GLY A 13 -20.09 -25.84 5.08
N ARG A 14 -18.98 -25.80 4.34
CA ARG A 14 -18.28 -24.55 3.96
C ARG A 14 -18.97 -23.86 2.79
N PRO A 15 -19.24 -22.55 2.86
CA PRO A 15 -19.72 -21.78 1.72
C PRO A 15 -18.67 -21.69 0.61
N ARG A 16 -19.12 -21.71 -0.65
CA ARG A 16 -18.29 -21.48 -1.84
C ARG A 16 -19.04 -20.66 -2.86
N ILE A 17 -18.32 -19.77 -3.53
CA ILE A 17 -18.84 -18.94 -4.62
C ILE A 17 -18.17 -19.38 -5.92
N GLU A 18 -18.96 -19.60 -6.96
CA GLU A 18 -18.49 -20.03 -8.28
C GLU A 18 -19.10 -19.20 -9.41
N PHE A 19 -18.28 -18.86 -10.39
CA PHE A 19 -18.67 -18.31 -11.68
C PHE A 19 -18.30 -19.31 -12.75
N ALA A 20 -19.24 -19.66 -13.63
CA ALA A 20 -18.99 -20.51 -14.79
C ALA A 20 -19.09 -19.66 -16.05
N VAL A 21 -17.99 -19.54 -16.78
CA VAL A 21 -17.91 -18.69 -17.98
C VAL A 21 -17.37 -19.48 -19.15
N ALA A 22 -17.88 -19.21 -20.35
CA ALA A 22 -17.46 -19.94 -21.55
C ALA A 22 -16.11 -19.45 -22.11
N SER A 23 -15.76 -18.19 -21.85
CA SER A 23 -14.54 -17.54 -22.34
C SER A 23 -13.44 -17.56 -21.27
N GLU A 24 -12.22 -17.91 -21.68
CA GLU A 24 -11.03 -17.80 -20.83
C GLU A 24 -10.71 -16.35 -20.49
N GLY A 25 -10.81 -15.44 -21.47
CA GLY A 25 -10.56 -14.02 -21.27
C GLY A 25 -11.49 -13.44 -20.19
N LEU A 26 -12.80 -13.72 -20.31
CA LEU A 26 -13.76 -13.28 -19.30
C LEU A 26 -13.50 -13.92 -17.92
N ALA A 27 -13.01 -15.16 -17.87
CA ALA A 27 -12.62 -15.79 -16.61
C ALA A 27 -11.43 -15.07 -15.96
N LYS A 28 -10.42 -14.69 -16.77
CA LYS A 28 -9.27 -13.92 -16.34
C LYS A 28 -9.69 -12.52 -15.86
N ASP A 29 -10.56 -11.85 -16.59
CA ASP A 29 -11.07 -10.52 -16.22
C ASP A 29 -11.83 -10.55 -14.89
N VAL A 30 -12.71 -11.54 -14.69
CA VAL A 30 -13.45 -11.72 -13.43
C VAL A 30 -12.50 -12.08 -12.28
N HIS A 31 -11.54 -12.98 -12.52
CA HIS A 31 -10.53 -13.34 -11.53
C HIS A 31 -9.68 -12.12 -11.12
N HIS A 32 -9.26 -11.32 -12.09
CA HIS A 32 -8.50 -10.09 -11.87
C HIS A 32 -9.33 -9.01 -11.16
N ALA A 33 -10.59 -8.84 -11.54
CA ALA A 33 -11.49 -7.90 -10.87
C ALA A 33 -11.64 -8.22 -9.38
N PHE A 34 -11.68 -9.50 -8.99
CA PHE A 34 -11.73 -9.89 -7.58
C PHE A 34 -10.52 -9.44 -6.78
N VAL A 35 -9.33 -9.38 -7.39
CA VAL A 35 -8.12 -8.87 -6.71
C VAL A 35 -8.31 -7.42 -6.26
N ARG A 36 -9.00 -6.58 -7.05
CA ARG A 36 -9.30 -5.19 -6.69
C ARG A 36 -10.19 -5.04 -5.46
N PHE A 37 -10.99 -6.05 -5.18
CA PHE A 37 -11.80 -6.14 -3.96
C PHE A 37 -11.08 -6.93 -2.87
N GLY A 38 -9.79 -7.24 -3.01
CA GLY A 38 -9.05 -8.10 -2.10
C GLY A 38 -9.59 -9.54 -2.00
N ILE A 39 -10.36 -10.00 -2.99
CA ILE A 39 -10.97 -11.33 -2.99
C ILE A 39 -10.02 -12.30 -3.69
N VAL A 40 -9.53 -13.28 -2.93
CA VAL A 40 -8.74 -14.37 -3.49
C VAL A 40 -9.67 -15.37 -4.16
N SER A 41 -9.43 -15.63 -5.44
CA SER A 41 -10.19 -16.60 -6.21
C SER A 41 -9.25 -17.52 -6.99
N ARG A 42 -9.72 -18.72 -7.30
CA ARG A 42 -9.02 -19.65 -8.19
C ARG A 42 -9.74 -19.68 -9.51
N PHE A 43 -9.02 -19.51 -10.62
CA PHE A 43 -9.57 -19.81 -11.93
C PHE A 43 -9.00 -21.10 -12.52
N TYR A 44 -9.81 -21.87 -13.23
CA TYR A 44 -9.37 -23.11 -13.87
C TYR A 44 -10.33 -23.53 -14.98
N ARG A 45 -9.83 -24.31 -15.95
CA ARG A 45 -10.65 -24.91 -16.99
C ARG A 45 -11.41 -26.11 -16.43
N LYS A 46 -12.75 -26.09 -16.46
CA LYS A 46 -13.60 -27.19 -16.00
C LYS A 46 -13.91 -28.19 -17.11
N SER A 47 -14.15 -27.69 -18.32
CA SER A 47 -14.38 -28.49 -19.52
C SER A 47 -13.92 -27.71 -20.77
N GLU A 48 -14.01 -28.32 -21.95
CA GLU A 48 -13.56 -27.68 -23.19
C GLU A 48 -14.16 -26.29 -23.42
N ARG A 49 -15.41 -26.08 -23.00
CA ARG A 49 -16.18 -24.84 -23.20
C ARG A 49 -16.57 -24.14 -21.89
N CYS A 50 -15.91 -24.47 -20.78
CA CYS A 50 -16.24 -23.88 -19.49
C CYS A 50 -14.99 -23.65 -18.64
N TRP A 51 -14.79 -22.39 -18.28
CA TRP A 51 -13.88 -21.92 -17.27
C TRP A 51 -14.65 -21.62 -15.99
N ARG A 52 -13.96 -21.79 -14.87
CA ARG A 52 -14.49 -21.50 -13.55
C ARG A 52 -13.63 -20.51 -12.84
N VAL A 53 -14.26 -19.55 -12.16
CA VAL A 53 -13.64 -18.70 -11.14
C VAL A 53 -14.32 -19.01 -9.82
N GLN A 54 -13.56 -19.44 -8.81
CA GLN A 54 -14.09 -19.97 -7.56
C GLN A 54 -13.44 -19.26 -6.37
N ILE A 55 -14.26 -18.75 -5.47
CA ILE A 55 -13.84 -18.19 -4.18
C ILE A 55 -14.03 -19.28 -3.13
N THR A 56 -12.97 -19.58 -2.38
CA THR A 56 -12.94 -20.78 -1.53
C THR A 56 -12.64 -20.53 -0.07
N ASP A 57 -11.98 -19.43 0.29
CA ASP A 57 -11.64 -19.09 1.67
C ASP A 57 -12.73 -18.24 2.32
N SER A 58 -12.87 -18.35 3.64
CA SER A 58 -13.96 -17.68 4.36
C SER A 58 -13.87 -16.16 4.31
N GLU A 59 -12.66 -15.60 4.25
CA GLU A 59 -12.44 -14.15 4.25
C GLU A 59 -12.89 -13.54 2.92
N SER A 60 -12.47 -14.10 1.79
CA SER A 60 -12.87 -13.66 0.46
C SER A 60 -14.36 -13.89 0.20
N VAL A 61 -14.94 -14.97 0.76
CA VAL A 61 -16.40 -15.19 0.70
C VAL A 61 -17.16 -14.13 1.50
N ALA A 62 -16.69 -13.79 2.71
CA ALA A 62 -17.29 -12.73 3.52
C ALA A 62 -17.15 -11.36 2.83
N ARG A 63 -15.96 -11.05 2.30
CA ARG A 63 -15.68 -9.81 1.56
C ARG A 63 -16.53 -9.70 0.29
N TYR A 64 -16.73 -10.80 -0.44
CA TYR A 64 -17.68 -10.82 -1.56
C TYR A 64 -19.10 -10.46 -1.09
N GLN A 65 -19.54 -11.00 0.04
CA GLN A 65 -20.88 -10.75 0.57
C GLN A 65 -21.08 -9.30 1.04
N THR A 66 -20.05 -8.67 1.60
CA THR A 66 -20.12 -7.28 2.08
C THR A 66 -19.92 -6.25 0.98
N GLU A 67 -18.92 -6.43 0.12
CA GLU A 67 -18.49 -5.41 -0.87
C GLU A 67 -19.22 -5.52 -2.21
N ILE A 68 -19.53 -6.74 -2.65
CA ILE A 68 -20.14 -6.98 -3.97
C ILE A 68 -21.63 -7.32 -3.81
N GLY A 69 -21.94 -8.18 -2.84
CA GLY A 69 -23.30 -8.61 -2.55
C GLY A 69 -23.92 -9.48 -3.66
N TRP A 70 -25.13 -9.96 -3.39
CA TRP A 70 -25.93 -10.74 -4.33
C TRP A 70 -27.12 -9.92 -4.80
N ILE A 71 -27.58 -10.16 -6.03
CA ILE A 71 -28.80 -9.55 -6.56
C ILE A 71 -29.93 -10.58 -6.56
N GLY A 72 -31.12 -10.17 -6.12
CA GLY A 72 -32.37 -10.95 -6.19
C GLY A 72 -32.55 -11.99 -5.08
N GLU A 73 -33.34 -13.04 -5.34
CA GLU A 73 -33.72 -14.08 -4.35
C GLU A 73 -32.54 -14.84 -3.73
N LYS A 74 -31.33 -14.73 -4.32
CA LYS A 74 -30.10 -15.35 -3.81
C LYS A 74 -29.61 -14.71 -2.50
N VAL A 75 -30.03 -13.47 -2.19
CA VAL A 75 -29.65 -12.72 -0.96
C VAL A 75 -30.08 -13.47 0.31
N GLY A 76 -31.20 -14.19 0.28
CA GLY A 76 -31.73 -14.91 1.46
C GLY A 76 -31.22 -16.33 1.65
N ARG A 77 -30.36 -16.86 0.76
CA ARG A 77 -29.93 -18.27 0.81
C ARG A 77 -28.86 -18.56 1.85
N PHE A 78 -28.14 -17.54 2.30
CA PHE A 78 -27.02 -17.68 3.23
C PHE A 78 -27.16 -16.67 4.37
N PRO A 79 -26.85 -17.06 5.62
CA PRO A 79 -26.80 -16.11 6.72
C PRO A 79 -25.71 -15.07 6.46
N THR A 80 -25.88 -13.89 7.06
CA THR A 80 -24.86 -12.82 7.03
C THR A 80 -23.57 -13.27 7.72
N ASP A 81 -23.69 -14.10 8.75
CA ASP A 81 -22.57 -14.67 9.48
C ASP A 81 -22.23 -16.06 8.95
N LEU A 82 -21.14 -16.14 8.18
CA LEU A 82 -20.66 -17.37 7.56
C LEU A 82 -19.58 -18.03 8.44
N PRO A 83 -19.56 -19.37 8.54
CA PRO A 83 -18.55 -20.06 9.32
C PRO A 83 -17.15 -19.74 8.80
N GLN A 84 -16.28 -19.27 9.69
CA GLN A 84 -14.86 -19.06 9.37
C GLN A 84 -14.15 -20.40 9.27
N PHE A 85 -13.32 -20.56 8.24
CA PHE A 85 -12.50 -21.74 8.09
C PHE A 85 -11.19 -21.39 7.40
N ARG A 86 -10.10 -21.99 7.88
CA ARG A 86 -8.76 -21.72 7.36
C ARG A 86 -8.44 -22.65 6.21
N GLY A 87 -8.06 -22.06 5.07
CA GLY A 87 -7.41 -22.77 3.96
C GLY A 87 -5.89 -22.76 4.13
N ASN A 88 -5.20 -23.60 3.37
CA ASN A 88 -3.74 -23.56 3.24
C ASN A 88 -3.29 -22.74 2.01
N ASN A 89 -4.24 -22.12 1.29
CA ASN A 89 -3.94 -21.27 0.15
C ASN A 89 -3.27 -19.98 0.63
N GLY A 90 -2.32 -19.45 -0.13
CA GLY A 90 -1.57 -18.27 0.28
C GLY A 90 -0.49 -18.54 1.31
N HIS A 91 -0.36 -19.77 1.83
CA HIS A 91 0.71 -20.11 2.78
C HIS A 91 2.09 -19.94 2.13
N LEU A 92 3.05 -19.55 2.96
CA LEU A 92 4.42 -19.36 2.56
C LEU A 92 5.04 -20.66 2.04
N PRO A 93 5.95 -20.58 1.04
CA PRO A 93 6.68 -21.74 0.55
C PRO A 93 7.35 -22.52 1.68
N ILE A 94 7.41 -23.85 1.55
CA ILE A 94 7.98 -24.74 2.59
C ILE A 94 9.43 -24.35 2.92
N VAL A 95 10.18 -23.78 1.98
CA VAL A 95 11.55 -23.30 2.19
C VAL A 95 11.65 -22.27 3.32
N VAL A 96 10.59 -21.51 3.61
CA VAL A 96 10.57 -20.52 4.69
C VAL A 96 10.77 -21.17 6.06
N TRP A 97 10.41 -22.46 6.23
CA TRP A 97 10.76 -23.20 7.45
C TRP A 97 12.26 -23.33 7.68
N ASN A 98 13.06 -23.44 6.61
CA ASN A 98 14.52 -23.51 6.72
C ASN A 98 15.10 -22.15 7.11
N MET A 99 14.52 -21.06 6.60
CA MET A 99 14.90 -19.69 6.96
C MET A 99 14.61 -19.44 8.45
N LEU A 100 13.39 -19.78 8.88
CA LEU A 100 12.98 -19.69 10.27
C LEU A 100 13.85 -20.55 11.20
N GLY A 101 14.15 -21.79 10.80
CA GLY A 101 15.02 -22.68 11.55
C GLY A 101 16.46 -22.15 11.68
N THR A 102 16.99 -21.55 10.61
CA THR A 102 18.31 -20.91 10.62
C THR A 102 18.34 -19.71 11.57
N ALA A 103 17.35 -18.81 11.48
CA ALA A 103 17.24 -17.65 12.37
C ALA A 103 17.14 -18.06 13.84
N ALA A 104 16.31 -19.08 14.14
CA ALA A 104 16.21 -19.63 15.49
C ALA A 104 17.52 -20.25 16.00
N ALA A 105 18.23 -20.99 15.14
CA ALA A 105 19.51 -21.59 15.49
C ALA A 105 20.60 -20.55 15.76
N MET A 106 20.62 -19.44 15.03
CA MET A 106 21.54 -18.31 15.27
C MET A 106 21.36 -17.70 16.67
N GLN A 107 20.14 -17.77 17.23
CA GLN A 107 19.85 -17.34 18.60
C GLN A 107 19.93 -18.46 19.64
N GLY A 108 20.42 -19.65 19.25
CA GLY A 108 20.52 -20.81 20.15
C GLY A 108 19.16 -21.37 20.57
N LEU A 109 18.11 -21.15 19.77
CA LEU A 109 16.75 -21.59 20.05
C LEU A 109 16.41 -22.85 19.22
N GLY A 110 16.20 -23.97 19.90
CA GLY A 110 15.57 -25.15 19.28
C GLY A 110 14.05 -24.96 19.14
N TRP A 111 13.43 -25.71 18.22
CA TRP A 111 11.99 -25.60 17.90
C TRP A 111 11.06 -25.65 19.11
N SER A 112 11.34 -26.50 20.10
CA SER A 112 10.51 -26.60 21.31
C SER A 112 10.62 -25.36 22.18
N LYS A 113 11.81 -24.76 22.29
CA LYS A 113 12.03 -23.53 23.04
C LYS A 113 11.39 -22.34 22.33
N LEU A 114 11.58 -22.24 21.01
CA LEU A 114 10.95 -21.19 20.20
C LEU A 114 9.42 -21.23 20.32
N ALA A 115 8.79 -22.40 20.23
CA ALA A 115 7.34 -22.53 20.36
C ALA A 115 6.81 -22.14 21.74
N VAL A 116 7.59 -22.33 22.80
CA VAL A 116 7.21 -21.88 24.15
C VAL A 116 7.36 -20.37 24.28
N LEU A 117 8.47 -19.80 23.81
CA LEU A 117 8.72 -18.36 23.85
C LEU A 117 7.72 -17.58 23.00
N SER A 118 7.31 -18.14 21.86
CA SER A 118 6.35 -17.52 20.95
C SER A 118 4.89 -17.72 21.38
N GLY A 119 4.64 -18.40 22.50
CA GLY A 119 3.27 -18.69 22.97
C GLY A 119 2.48 -19.71 22.13
N GLU A 120 3.07 -20.31 21.09
CA GLU A 120 2.44 -21.39 20.30
C GLU A 120 2.24 -22.67 21.12
N ARG A 121 3.03 -22.85 22.19
CA ARG A 121 2.91 -23.93 23.17
C ARG A 121 3.05 -23.36 24.59
N PRO A 122 2.22 -23.79 25.56
CA PRO A 122 2.38 -23.33 26.94
C PRO A 122 3.63 -23.91 27.63
N ARG A 123 3.98 -25.18 27.35
CA ARG A 123 5.18 -25.87 27.86
C ARG A 123 5.62 -26.98 26.89
N THR A 124 6.89 -27.38 26.99
CA THR A 124 7.45 -28.56 26.32
C THR A 124 8.27 -29.39 27.32
N SER A 125 8.32 -30.71 27.15
CA SER A 125 9.10 -31.63 28.01
C SER A 125 9.75 -32.74 27.19
N ARG A 126 10.56 -33.60 27.83
CA ARG A 126 11.18 -34.76 27.17
C ARG A 126 10.17 -35.74 26.57
N PHE A 127 8.93 -35.75 27.07
CA PHE A 127 7.83 -36.62 26.60
C PHE A 127 6.79 -35.88 25.73
N GLN A 128 6.81 -34.55 25.73
CA GLN A 128 5.93 -33.71 24.91
C GLN A 128 6.79 -32.73 24.11
N THR A 129 7.17 -33.16 22.91
CA THR A 129 7.93 -32.36 21.96
C THR A 129 7.01 -31.50 21.09
N TYR A 130 7.58 -30.46 20.51
CA TYR A 130 6.91 -29.63 19.52
C TYR A 130 7.34 -30.04 18.11
N ASN A 131 6.38 -30.41 17.27
CA ASN A 131 6.59 -30.63 15.84
C ASN A 131 6.05 -29.42 15.06
N PRO A 132 6.92 -28.63 14.40
CA PRO A 132 6.50 -27.46 13.63
C PRO A 132 5.59 -27.77 12.43
N ARG A 133 5.54 -29.03 11.97
CA ARG A 133 4.82 -29.51 10.77
C ARG A 133 5.36 -28.88 9.48
N THR A 134 6.66 -29.04 9.24
CA THR A 134 7.37 -28.45 8.09
C THR A 134 6.93 -28.96 6.71
N ASN A 135 6.19 -30.07 6.65
CA ASN A 135 5.70 -30.63 5.38
C ASN A 135 4.59 -29.78 4.72
N HIS A 136 4.11 -28.73 5.40
CA HIS A 136 3.13 -27.79 4.88
C HIS A 136 3.69 -26.37 4.88
N GLY A 137 3.22 -25.55 3.94
CA GLY A 137 3.53 -24.13 3.94
C GLY A 137 3.13 -23.47 5.26
N LEU A 138 3.95 -22.53 5.72
CA LEU A 138 3.75 -21.79 6.95
C LEU A 138 2.77 -20.64 6.68
N SER A 139 1.71 -20.49 7.49
CA SER A 139 0.86 -19.30 7.39
C SER A 139 1.63 -18.06 7.86
N GLN A 140 1.43 -16.92 7.21
CA GLN A 140 1.99 -15.60 7.53
C GLN A 140 1.83 -15.26 9.02
N ARG A 141 0.62 -15.42 9.57
CA ARG A 141 0.34 -15.18 11.00
C ARG A 141 1.24 -16.00 11.92
N ARG A 142 1.40 -17.29 11.62
CA ARG A 142 2.23 -18.20 12.44
C ARG A 142 3.71 -17.90 12.29
N LEU A 143 4.15 -17.46 11.09
CA LEU A 143 5.49 -16.90 10.93
C LEU A 143 5.66 -15.65 11.80
N GLY A 144 4.71 -14.72 11.76
CA GLY A 144 4.70 -13.50 12.58
C GLY A 144 4.85 -13.80 14.06
N ILE A 145 4.08 -14.77 14.59
CA ILE A 145 4.19 -15.22 15.98
C ILE A 145 5.61 -15.72 16.32
N PHE A 146 6.24 -16.53 15.47
CA PHE A 146 7.64 -16.92 15.72
C PHE A 146 8.59 -15.73 15.58
N ASN A 147 8.32 -14.83 14.65
CA ASN A 147 9.17 -13.68 14.41
C ASN A 147 9.07 -12.61 15.51
N GLU A 148 8.03 -12.60 16.34
CA GLU A 148 7.99 -11.78 17.57
C GLU A 148 9.13 -12.13 18.54
N VAL A 149 9.59 -13.39 18.53
CA VAL A 149 10.72 -13.85 19.35
C VAL A 149 12.05 -13.63 18.64
N LEU A 150 12.07 -13.86 17.33
CA LEU A 150 13.31 -13.84 16.55
C LEU A 150 13.71 -12.43 16.09
N GLU A 151 12.74 -11.53 15.94
CA GLU A 151 12.93 -10.15 15.47
C GLU A 151 13.76 -10.08 14.17
N ASP A 152 13.58 -11.05 13.27
CA ASP A 152 14.28 -11.11 11.99
C ASP A 152 13.53 -10.27 10.94
N TRP A 153 14.23 -9.31 10.33
CA TRP A 153 13.62 -8.36 9.40
C TRP A 153 13.05 -9.04 8.14
N TRP A 154 13.72 -10.08 7.63
CA TRP A 154 13.30 -10.74 6.40
C TRP A 154 12.10 -11.67 6.65
N LEU A 155 12.09 -12.37 7.78
CA LEU A 155 10.92 -13.12 8.22
C LEU A 155 9.74 -12.20 8.52
N SER A 156 9.98 -10.97 8.95
CA SER A 156 8.93 -9.96 9.12
C SER A 156 8.26 -9.62 7.79
N GLU A 157 9.06 -9.40 6.75
CA GLU A 157 8.54 -9.12 5.40
C GLU A 157 7.71 -10.28 4.87
N LEU A 158 8.23 -11.51 4.99
CA LEU A 158 7.51 -12.72 4.57
C LEU A 158 6.23 -12.97 5.38
N ALA A 159 6.16 -12.49 6.61
CA ALA A 159 4.97 -12.63 7.44
C ALA A 159 3.85 -11.63 7.08
N ASN A 160 4.01 -10.83 6.02
CA ASN A 160 3.02 -9.81 5.63
C ASN A 160 1.73 -10.45 5.09
N PRO A 161 0.57 -10.26 5.75
CA PRO A 161 -0.69 -10.85 5.33
C PRO A 161 -1.22 -10.23 4.03
N GLU A 162 -0.71 -9.07 3.60
CA GLU A 162 -1.00 -8.49 2.30
C GLU A 162 -0.27 -9.20 1.15
N ILE A 163 0.79 -9.97 1.48
CA ILE A 163 1.54 -10.72 0.49
C ILE A 163 0.90 -12.10 0.35
N TYR A 164 0.23 -12.31 -0.78
CA TYR A 164 -0.31 -13.60 -1.18
C TYR A 164 0.74 -14.41 -1.94
N TRP A 165 1.03 -15.63 -1.46
CA TRP A 165 1.94 -16.55 -2.12
C TRP A 165 1.17 -17.60 -2.91
N ASP A 166 1.48 -17.72 -4.21
CA ASP A 166 1.00 -18.82 -5.02
C ASP A 166 2.16 -19.53 -5.74
N ARG A 167 1.91 -20.79 -6.08
CA ARG A 167 2.88 -21.59 -6.83
C ARG A 167 2.77 -21.23 -8.31
N ILE A 168 3.90 -20.88 -8.92
CA ILE A 168 4.00 -20.80 -10.39
C ILE A 168 3.69 -22.19 -10.97
N VAL A 169 2.62 -22.28 -11.76
CA VAL A 169 2.13 -23.55 -12.34
C VAL A 169 2.78 -23.82 -13.69
N SER A 170 2.91 -22.80 -14.54
CA SER A 170 3.60 -22.85 -15.81
C SER A 170 4.22 -21.49 -16.12
N ILE A 171 5.25 -21.49 -16.96
CA ILE A 171 5.82 -20.30 -17.59
C ILE A 171 5.75 -20.58 -19.08
N GLU A 172 4.95 -19.81 -19.81
CA GLU A 172 4.69 -20.02 -21.23
C GLU A 172 5.28 -18.86 -22.03
N PRO A 173 6.12 -19.12 -23.06
CA PRO A 173 6.65 -18.08 -23.91
C PRO A 173 5.53 -17.49 -24.77
N ILE A 174 5.30 -16.19 -24.65
CA ILE A 174 4.28 -15.49 -25.46
C ILE A 174 4.83 -15.02 -26.82
N GLY A 175 6.11 -15.29 -27.11
CA GLY A 175 6.83 -14.79 -28.28
C GLY A 175 7.63 -13.52 -27.98
N GLU A 176 8.36 -13.04 -28.98
CA GLU A 176 9.02 -11.73 -28.92
C GLU A 176 7.98 -10.64 -29.21
N HIS A 177 7.71 -9.80 -28.21
CA HIS A 177 6.83 -8.65 -28.36
C HIS A 177 7.67 -7.38 -28.27
N GLN A 178 7.35 -6.40 -29.10
CA GLN A 178 7.94 -5.07 -28.97
C GLN A 178 7.34 -4.39 -27.74
N VAL A 179 8.05 -4.53 -26.61
CA VAL A 179 7.71 -3.88 -25.36
C VAL A 179 8.24 -2.45 -25.37
N TYR A 180 7.42 -1.49 -24.98
CA TYR A 180 7.90 -0.17 -24.62
C TYR A 180 8.41 -0.26 -23.17
N ASP A 181 9.73 -0.48 -23.06
CA ASP A 181 10.65 -0.35 -21.91
C ASP A 181 11.07 -1.55 -21.01
N LEU A 182 12.37 -1.49 -20.66
CA LEU A 182 13.24 -2.27 -19.74
C LEU A 182 13.76 -3.64 -20.23
N ALA A 183 15.08 -3.71 -20.46
CA ALA A 183 15.82 -4.96 -20.54
C ALA A 183 16.01 -5.52 -19.13
N VAL A 184 15.25 -6.55 -18.80
CA VAL A 184 15.33 -7.24 -17.51
C VAL A 184 16.39 -8.35 -17.61
N PRO A 185 17.40 -8.39 -16.71
CA PRO A 185 18.40 -9.45 -16.70
C PRO A 185 17.74 -10.84 -16.60
N SER A 186 18.35 -11.84 -17.23
CA SER A 186 17.86 -13.22 -17.20
C SER A 186 17.67 -13.71 -15.76
N GLY A 187 16.45 -14.10 -15.42
CA GLY A 187 16.06 -14.60 -14.09
C GLY A 187 15.43 -13.57 -13.15
N ALA A 188 15.34 -12.29 -13.53
CA ALA A 188 14.58 -11.29 -12.79
C ALA A 188 13.12 -11.25 -13.27
N ASN A 189 12.18 -11.22 -12.33
CA ASN A 189 10.77 -10.94 -12.59
C ASN A 189 10.48 -9.50 -12.15
N PHE A 190 9.67 -8.77 -12.91
CA PHE A 190 9.07 -7.52 -12.44
C PHE A 190 7.55 -7.67 -12.38
N VAL A 191 6.93 -6.96 -11.44
CA VAL A 191 5.48 -6.75 -11.40
C VAL A 191 5.24 -5.33 -11.90
N ALA A 192 4.45 -5.19 -12.96
CA ALA A 192 3.87 -3.92 -13.36
C ALA A 192 2.40 -3.89 -12.91
N GLU A 193 1.94 -2.69 -12.58
CA GLU A 193 0.74 -2.37 -11.80
C GLU A 193 0.95 -2.57 -10.28
N ASP A 194 1.01 -1.45 -9.52
CA ASP A 194 0.89 -1.36 -8.04
C ASP A 194 2.15 -1.14 -7.16
N ILE A 195 3.28 -0.64 -7.68
CA ILE A 195 4.37 -0.12 -6.81
C ILE A 195 4.27 1.40 -6.64
N LEU A 196 3.75 1.82 -5.48
CA LEU A 196 3.66 3.20 -4.98
C LEU A 196 5.02 3.69 -4.42
N LEU A 197 5.55 4.80 -4.94
CA LEU A 197 6.71 5.51 -4.37
C LEU A 197 6.29 6.60 -3.37
N HIS A 198 7.15 6.79 -2.36
CA HIS A 198 6.93 7.42 -1.04
C HIS A 198 6.55 8.92 -0.96
N ASN A 199 6.06 9.57 -2.02
CA ASN A 199 5.70 11.00 -1.99
C ASN A 199 4.53 11.28 -1.04
N THR A 200 3.57 10.36 -0.96
CA THR A 200 2.39 10.46 -0.08
C THR A 200 2.76 10.59 1.40
N SER A 201 3.85 9.96 1.86
CA SER A 201 4.18 9.95 3.30
C SER A 201 4.55 11.36 3.80
N LEU A 202 5.32 12.11 2.99
CA LEU A 202 5.70 13.48 3.35
C LEU A 202 4.48 14.41 3.40
N THR A 203 3.60 14.32 2.39
CA THR A 203 2.41 15.18 2.32
C THR A 203 1.41 14.85 3.43
N LEU A 204 1.23 13.56 3.77
CA LEU A 204 0.43 13.15 4.92
C LEU A 204 1.00 13.68 6.24
N ASN A 205 2.31 13.64 6.44
CA ASN A 205 2.93 14.16 7.66
C ASN A 205 2.79 15.69 7.77
N ILE A 206 2.84 16.41 6.65
CA ILE A 206 2.53 17.85 6.60
C ILE A 206 1.06 18.09 6.98
N ALA A 207 0.12 17.32 6.41
CA ALA A 207 -1.31 17.42 6.68
C ALA A 207 -1.61 17.18 8.18
N GLN A 208 -1.03 16.11 8.71
CA GLN A 208 -1.12 15.70 10.10
C GLN A 208 -0.61 16.79 11.03
N HIS A 209 0.58 17.31 10.78
CA HIS A 209 1.17 18.36 11.60
C HIS A 209 0.33 19.66 11.53
N ALA A 210 -0.12 20.07 10.34
CA ALA A 210 -0.97 21.25 10.16
C ALA A 210 -2.32 21.11 10.90
N SER A 211 -2.96 19.94 10.81
CA SER A 211 -4.29 19.74 11.36
C SER A 211 -4.28 19.42 12.86
N ILE A 212 -3.34 18.62 13.34
CA ILE A 212 -3.26 18.26 14.77
C ILE A 212 -2.70 19.41 15.60
N GLN A 213 -1.55 19.97 15.19
CA GLN A 213 -0.83 20.97 15.99
C GLN A 213 -1.41 22.38 15.83
N TYR A 214 -1.77 22.75 14.60
CA TYR A 214 -2.25 24.11 14.31
C TYR A 214 -3.76 24.20 14.07
N LYS A 215 -4.48 23.07 14.15
CA LYS A 215 -5.94 23.00 13.93
C LYS A 215 -6.35 23.61 12.58
N ILE A 216 -5.48 23.48 11.58
CA ILE A 216 -5.75 23.93 10.21
C ILE A 216 -6.54 22.84 9.49
N PRO A 217 -7.73 23.13 8.92
CA PRO A 217 -8.44 22.16 8.11
C PRO A 217 -7.71 21.87 6.80
N VAL A 218 -7.52 20.59 6.49
CA VAL A 218 -6.80 20.08 5.32
C VAL A 218 -7.71 19.19 4.49
N ALA A 219 -7.74 19.39 3.18
CA ALA A 219 -8.40 18.50 2.24
C ALA A 219 -7.35 17.69 1.48
N ILE A 220 -7.54 16.36 1.42
CA ILE A 220 -6.66 15.42 0.74
C ILE A 220 -7.50 14.74 -0.36
N PHE A 221 -7.14 14.98 -1.60
CA PHE A 221 -7.69 14.27 -2.75
C PHE A 221 -6.72 13.15 -3.12
N SER A 222 -7.08 11.92 -2.77
CA SER A 222 -6.28 10.74 -3.09
C SER A 222 -6.86 10.07 -4.32
N LEU A 223 -6.04 9.97 -5.35
CA LEU A 223 -6.44 9.40 -6.64
C LEU A 223 -5.85 8.00 -6.83
N GLU A 224 -4.85 7.65 -6.02
CA GLU A 224 -4.15 6.37 -6.07
C GLU A 224 -4.50 5.46 -4.89
N MET A 225 -4.62 6.02 -3.68
CA MET A 225 -4.81 5.25 -2.46
C MET A 225 -6.21 5.40 -1.90
N SER A 226 -6.71 4.35 -1.23
CA SER A 226 -7.98 4.42 -0.53
C SER A 226 -7.88 5.22 0.76
N GLU A 227 -9.01 5.75 1.23
CA GLU A 227 -9.10 6.47 2.52
C GLU A 227 -8.54 5.61 3.66
N GLN A 228 -8.86 4.32 3.68
CA GLN A 228 -8.42 3.37 4.71
C GLN A 228 -6.88 3.25 4.77
N GLN A 229 -6.23 3.20 3.61
CA GLN A 229 -4.76 3.12 3.55
C GLN A 229 -4.12 4.42 4.04
N LEU A 230 -4.69 5.58 3.71
CA LEU A 230 -4.19 6.88 4.19
C LEU A 230 -4.38 7.04 5.70
N VAL A 231 -5.56 6.70 6.22
CA VAL A 231 -5.85 6.75 7.67
C VAL A 231 -4.91 5.83 8.45
N THR A 232 -4.63 4.64 7.92
CA THR A 232 -3.68 3.71 8.54
C THR A 232 -2.29 4.35 8.64
N ARG A 233 -1.78 4.98 7.56
CA ARG A 233 -0.48 5.66 7.57
C ARG A 233 -0.45 6.84 8.54
N LEU A 234 -1.50 7.65 8.58
CA LEU A 234 -1.64 8.76 9.56
C LEU A 234 -1.59 8.24 10.99
N LEU A 235 -2.30 7.15 11.28
CA LEU A 235 -2.33 6.52 12.60
C LEU A 235 -0.97 5.94 12.99
N CYS A 236 -0.28 5.25 12.09
CA CYS A 236 1.08 4.74 12.33
C CYS A 236 2.07 5.88 12.64
N SER A 237 2.03 6.94 11.85
CA SER A 237 2.88 8.13 12.02
C SER A 237 2.60 8.84 13.36
N GLU A 238 1.33 8.99 13.74
CA GLU A 238 0.94 9.65 15.00
C GLU A 238 1.33 8.79 16.20
N ALA A 239 0.89 7.52 16.22
CA ALA A 239 1.14 6.60 17.31
C ALA A 239 2.63 6.22 17.41
N SER A 240 3.40 6.47 16.34
CA SER A 240 4.77 6.01 16.12
C SER A 240 4.87 4.49 16.30
N VAL A 241 3.89 3.80 15.68
CA VAL A 241 3.73 2.35 15.68
C VAL A 241 4.06 1.84 14.28
N ASP A 242 4.62 0.65 14.26
CA ASP A 242 4.96 -0.07 13.05
C ASP A 242 3.69 -0.43 12.25
N SER A 243 3.68 -0.01 10.99
CA SER A 243 2.57 -0.18 10.07
C SER A 243 2.26 -1.63 9.78
N TYR A 244 3.27 -2.50 9.70
CA TYR A 244 3.05 -3.94 9.54
C TYR A 244 2.33 -4.50 10.77
N ARG A 245 2.76 -4.15 11.99
CA ARG A 245 2.14 -4.64 13.22
C ARG A 245 0.70 -4.16 13.39
N LEU A 246 0.42 -2.91 13.00
CA LEU A 246 -0.94 -2.38 12.99
C LEU A 246 -1.84 -3.15 12.01
N ARG A 247 -1.37 -3.42 10.78
CA ARG A 247 -2.15 -4.14 9.75
C ARG A 247 -2.36 -5.61 10.07
N THR A 248 -1.38 -6.25 10.70
CA THR A 248 -1.45 -7.68 11.09
C THR A 248 -2.19 -7.93 12.41
N GLY A 249 -2.43 -6.89 13.20
CA GLY A 249 -2.99 -7.00 14.54
C GLY A 249 -2.01 -7.57 15.57
N LEU A 250 -0.71 -7.67 15.25
CA LEU A 250 0.37 -8.15 16.12
C LEU A 250 0.93 -6.99 16.98
N LEU A 251 0.03 -6.27 17.63
CA LEU A 251 0.38 -5.11 18.47
C LEU A 251 0.83 -5.55 19.85
N LYS A 252 1.92 -4.94 20.34
CA LYS A 252 2.38 -5.14 21.72
C LYS A 252 1.43 -4.41 22.70
N ASP A 253 1.29 -4.91 23.93
CA ASP A 253 0.42 -4.29 24.96
C ASP A 253 0.71 -2.80 25.20
N ALA A 254 1.98 -2.40 25.10
CA ALA A 254 2.41 -1.01 25.23
C ALA A 254 2.07 -0.10 24.04
N GLU A 255 1.68 -0.66 22.89
CA GLU A 255 1.33 0.09 21.69
C GLU A 255 -0.15 0.52 21.68
N TRP A 256 -1.02 -0.26 22.33
CA TRP A 256 -2.45 0.05 22.43
C TRP A 256 -2.76 1.44 23.02
N PRO A 257 -2.15 1.88 24.13
CA PRO A 257 -2.38 3.22 24.65
C PRO A 257 -1.98 4.33 23.67
N ARG A 258 -0.89 4.13 22.92
CA ARG A 258 -0.37 5.10 21.95
C ARG A 258 -1.30 5.21 20.75
N ILE A 259 -1.83 4.08 20.28
CA ILE A 259 -2.84 4.04 19.21
C ILE A 259 -4.11 4.73 19.67
N ALA A 260 -4.60 4.43 20.88
CA ALA A 260 -5.80 5.07 21.42
C ALA A 260 -5.65 6.60 21.52
N GLN A 261 -4.48 7.08 21.99
CA GLN A 261 -4.17 8.50 22.03
C GLN A 261 -4.13 9.12 20.63
N ALA A 262 -3.47 8.46 19.68
CA ALA A 262 -3.38 8.90 18.29
C ALA A 262 -4.75 8.96 17.61
N MET A 263 -5.63 7.98 17.84
CA MET A 263 -7.01 7.99 17.34
C MET A 263 -7.78 9.19 17.89
N GLY A 264 -7.61 9.52 19.18
CA GLY A 264 -8.20 10.71 19.77
C GLY A 264 -7.75 11.99 19.06
N ALA A 265 -6.43 12.15 18.89
CA ALA A 265 -5.87 13.32 18.20
C ALA A 265 -6.33 13.44 16.74
N LEU A 266 -6.38 12.31 16.00
CA LEU A 266 -6.83 12.26 14.62
C LEU A 266 -8.34 12.49 14.48
N SER A 267 -9.15 12.02 15.44
CA SER A 267 -10.60 12.26 15.45
C SER A 267 -10.95 13.74 15.62
N GLU A 268 -10.10 14.49 16.32
CA GLU A 268 -10.23 15.95 16.45
C GLU A 268 -9.58 16.73 15.30
N ALA A 269 -8.76 16.06 14.49
CA ALA A 269 -8.09 16.69 13.35
C ALA A 269 -9.10 16.94 12.23
N GLN A 270 -9.04 18.14 11.66
CA GLN A 270 -9.90 18.53 10.54
C GLN A 270 -9.25 18.10 9.21
N ILE A 271 -9.10 16.80 9.01
CA ILE A 271 -8.57 16.21 7.77
C ILE A 271 -9.73 15.59 7.00
N TYR A 272 -9.98 16.10 5.79
CA TYR A 272 -11.03 15.63 4.90
C TYR A 272 -10.40 14.86 3.75
N ILE A 273 -10.70 13.57 3.64
CA ILE A 273 -10.16 12.70 2.59
C ILE A 273 -11.25 12.45 1.54
N ASP A 274 -10.84 12.50 0.28
CA ASP A 274 -11.66 12.15 -0.87
C ASP A 274 -10.86 11.19 -1.74
N ASP A 275 -11.23 9.91 -1.71
CA ASP A 275 -10.62 8.82 -2.49
C ASP A 275 -11.46 8.43 -3.71
N SER A 276 -12.37 9.31 -4.15
CA SER A 276 -13.19 9.08 -5.32
C SER A 276 -12.29 8.85 -6.56
N PRO A 277 -12.47 7.74 -7.32
CA PRO A 277 -11.65 7.48 -8.49
C PRO A 277 -11.99 8.47 -9.61
N ASN A 278 -10.98 8.82 -10.42
CA ASN A 278 -11.14 9.66 -11.62
C ASN A 278 -11.74 11.07 -11.39
N VAL A 279 -11.52 11.68 -10.22
CA VAL A 279 -12.03 13.03 -9.92
C VAL A 279 -11.51 14.06 -10.91
N SER A 280 -12.43 14.80 -11.52
CA SER A 280 -12.09 15.93 -12.38
C SER A 280 -11.66 17.14 -11.55
N VAL A 281 -10.85 18.04 -12.14
CA VAL A 281 -10.43 19.28 -11.48
C VAL A 281 -11.62 20.18 -11.09
N MET A 282 -12.72 20.11 -11.85
CA MET A 282 -13.93 20.89 -11.56
C MET A 282 -14.68 20.37 -10.33
N GLU A 283 -14.79 19.05 -10.18
CA GLU A 283 -15.40 18.43 -9.00
C GLU A 283 -14.57 18.72 -7.76
N MET A 284 -13.25 18.56 -7.84
CA MET A 284 -12.31 18.92 -6.78
C MET A 284 -12.50 20.39 -6.35
N ARG A 285 -12.54 21.33 -7.32
CA ARG A 285 -12.77 22.75 -7.06
C ARG A 285 -14.10 23.01 -6.35
N THR A 286 -15.15 22.30 -6.74
CA THR A 286 -16.48 22.43 -6.12
C THR A 286 -16.45 21.94 -4.66
N LYS A 287 -15.85 20.78 -4.40
CA LYS A 287 -15.69 20.23 -3.05
C LYS A 287 -14.82 21.16 -2.18
N ALA A 288 -13.69 21.64 -2.71
CA ALA A 288 -12.79 22.55 -2.02
C ALA A 288 -13.46 23.89 -1.65
N ARG A 289 -14.24 24.49 -2.56
CA ARG A 289 -15.02 25.71 -2.26
C ARG A 289 -16.03 25.49 -1.14
N ARG A 290 -16.76 24.38 -1.18
CA ARG A 290 -17.73 24.02 -0.14
C ARG A 290 -17.05 23.87 1.22
N LEU A 291 -15.92 23.16 1.27
CA LEU A 291 -15.12 23.00 2.50
C LEU A 291 -14.53 24.34 2.99
N LYS A 292 -14.07 25.21 2.07
CA LYS A 292 -13.60 26.56 2.42
C LYS A 292 -14.70 27.38 3.08
N SER A 293 -15.90 27.34 2.54
CA SER A 293 -17.05 28.07 3.10
C SER A 293 -17.53 27.50 4.44
N ALA A 294 -17.50 26.19 4.62
CA ALA A 294 -18.05 25.53 5.81
C ALA A 294 -17.06 25.48 6.99
N ASN A 295 -15.77 25.23 6.70
CA ASN A 295 -14.78 24.90 7.72
C ASN A 295 -13.52 25.77 7.62
N ASN A 296 -13.51 26.81 6.78
CA ASN A 296 -12.34 27.67 6.54
C ASN A 296 -11.07 26.89 6.16
N LEU A 297 -11.21 25.97 5.20
CA LEU A 297 -10.12 25.16 4.63
C LEU A 297 -8.82 25.97 4.47
N GLY A 298 -7.70 25.43 4.94
CA GLY A 298 -6.40 26.11 4.95
C GLY A 298 -5.31 25.46 4.09
N LEU A 299 -5.49 24.20 3.68
CA LEU A 299 -4.54 23.47 2.84
C LEU A 299 -5.27 22.45 1.96
N ILE A 300 -4.83 22.32 0.71
CA ILE A 300 -5.24 21.23 -0.19
C ILE A 300 -4.03 20.39 -0.56
N ILE A 301 -4.19 19.07 -0.56
CA ILE A 301 -3.22 18.10 -1.02
C ILE A 301 -3.86 17.25 -2.13
N VAL A 302 -3.13 17.05 -3.22
CA VAL A 302 -3.55 16.21 -4.36
C VAL A 302 -2.50 15.14 -4.60
N ASP A 303 -2.89 13.87 -4.52
CA ASP A 303 -1.99 12.72 -4.63
C ASP A 303 -2.54 11.68 -5.63
N TYR A 304 -2.07 11.61 -6.88
CA TYR A 304 -1.09 12.46 -7.56
C TYR A 304 -1.65 12.98 -8.89
N LEU A 305 -1.10 14.09 -9.38
CA LEU A 305 -1.65 14.90 -10.48
C LEU A 305 -1.99 14.12 -11.75
N GLN A 306 -1.15 13.15 -12.08
CA GLN A 306 -1.28 12.36 -13.30
C GLN A 306 -2.47 11.38 -13.26
N LEU A 307 -3.21 11.22 -12.17
CA LEU A 307 -4.46 10.45 -12.19
C LEU A 307 -5.71 11.29 -12.43
N MET A 308 -5.56 12.62 -12.54
CA MET A 308 -6.68 13.50 -12.86
C MET A 308 -7.03 13.44 -14.36
N GLN A 309 -8.32 13.43 -14.65
CA GLN A 309 -8.84 13.49 -16.01
C GLN A 309 -9.09 14.95 -16.45
N GLY A 310 -8.57 15.30 -17.62
CA GLY A 310 -8.89 16.53 -18.34
C GLY A 310 -10.11 16.38 -19.25
N ARG A 311 -10.54 17.51 -19.83
CA ARG A 311 -11.78 17.59 -20.61
C ARG A 311 -11.70 16.99 -22.01
N ASN A 312 -10.49 16.81 -22.57
CA ASN A 312 -10.20 16.27 -23.90
C ASN A 312 -8.70 15.94 -23.96
N ALA A 313 -8.29 14.74 -24.36
CA ALA A 313 -6.86 14.49 -24.54
C ALA A 313 -6.56 13.46 -25.65
N GLU A 314 -6.23 13.96 -26.85
CA GLU A 314 -5.35 13.25 -27.79
C GLU A 314 -3.87 13.37 -27.37
N ASN A 315 -3.52 14.31 -26.47
CA ASN A 315 -2.15 14.58 -26.04
C ASN A 315 -2.06 14.81 -24.52
N ARG A 316 -1.33 13.92 -23.85
CA ARG A 316 -1.15 13.88 -22.40
C ARG A 316 -0.44 15.11 -21.81
N VAL A 317 0.52 15.68 -22.54
CA VAL A 317 1.29 16.84 -22.07
C VAL A 317 0.38 18.08 -21.92
N GLN A 318 -0.58 18.23 -22.83
CA GLN A 318 -1.55 19.32 -22.79
C GLN A 318 -2.49 19.17 -21.59
N GLU A 319 -2.95 17.94 -21.33
CA GLU A 319 -3.82 17.62 -20.20
C GLU A 319 -3.17 17.99 -18.86
N VAL A 320 -1.93 17.56 -18.63
CA VAL A 320 -1.20 17.87 -17.39
C VAL A 320 -0.96 19.38 -17.25
N SER A 321 -0.75 20.08 -18.37
CA SER A 321 -0.61 21.54 -18.38
C SER A 321 -1.89 22.26 -17.97
N ASP A 322 -3.05 21.76 -18.41
CA ASP A 322 -4.35 22.34 -18.05
C ASP A 322 -4.71 22.06 -16.59
N ILE A 323 -4.36 20.86 -16.08
CA ILE A 323 -4.51 20.51 -14.65
C ILE A 323 -3.65 21.44 -13.79
N SER A 324 -2.37 21.59 -14.13
CA SER A 324 -1.42 22.48 -13.43
C SER A 324 -1.97 23.91 -13.29
N ARG A 325 -2.39 24.53 -14.40
CA ARG A 325 -2.96 25.88 -14.42
C ARG A 325 -4.25 25.98 -13.62
N SER A 326 -5.08 24.94 -13.67
CA SER A 326 -6.34 24.89 -12.94
C SER A 326 -6.12 24.84 -11.43
N LEU A 327 -5.13 24.08 -10.97
CA LEU A 327 -4.74 24.03 -9.55
C LEU A 327 -4.10 25.33 -9.09
N LYS A 328 -3.25 25.95 -9.91
CA LYS A 328 -2.70 27.28 -9.63
C LYS A 328 -3.81 28.33 -9.49
N SER A 329 -4.81 28.25 -10.37
CA SER A 329 -5.99 29.11 -10.31
C SER A 329 -6.83 28.86 -9.05
N LEU A 330 -7.02 27.59 -8.67
CA LEU A 330 -7.71 27.21 -7.43
C LEU A 330 -7.00 27.76 -6.19
N ALA A 331 -5.68 27.62 -6.12
CA ALA A 331 -4.86 28.13 -5.01
C ALA A 331 -5.02 29.65 -4.85
N ARG A 332 -4.97 30.39 -5.96
CA ARG A 332 -5.14 31.86 -5.97
C ARG A 332 -6.56 32.28 -5.62
N GLU A 333 -7.55 31.56 -6.12
CA GLU A 333 -8.95 31.87 -5.87
C GLU A 333 -9.32 31.67 -4.39
N LEU A 334 -8.94 30.53 -3.83
CA LEU A 334 -9.23 30.21 -2.43
C LEU A 334 -8.26 30.87 -1.44
N GLN A 335 -7.17 31.47 -1.96
CA GLN A 335 -6.08 32.06 -1.20
C GLN A 335 -5.47 31.09 -0.18
N ILE A 336 -5.27 29.83 -0.59
CA ILE A 336 -4.67 28.79 0.26
C ILE A 336 -3.58 28.03 -0.51
N PRO A 337 -2.58 27.48 0.20
CA PRO A 337 -1.60 26.59 -0.40
C PRO A 337 -2.27 25.33 -0.97
N VAL A 338 -1.80 24.91 -2.14
CA VAL A 338 -2.14 23.64 -2.78
C VAL A 338 -0.83 22.88 -2.99
N ILE A 339 -0.71 21.72 -2.37
CA ILE A 339 0.40 20.78 -2.56
C ILE A 339 -0.08 19.72 -3.55
N ALA A 340 0.72 19.47 -4.57
CA ALA A 340 0.41 18.47 -5.57
C ALA A 340 1.60 17.53 -5.76
N CYS A 341 1.36 16.23 -5.55
CA CYS A 341 2.35 15.20 -5.84
C CYS A 341 2.44 15.01 -7.36
N SER A 342 3.67 14.96 -7.87
CA SER A 342 3.97 14.61 -9.25
C SER A 342 4.89 13.42 -9.26
N GLN A 343 4.63 12.47 -10.15
CA GLN A 343 5.62 11.48 -10.52
C GLN A 343 6.71 12.14 -11.38
N LEU A 344 7.92 11.59 -11.31
CA LEU A 344 9.07 12.01 -12.11
C LEU A 344 9.25 11.05 -13.29
N SER A 345 9.90 11.53 -14.35
CA SER A 345 10.45 10.64 -15.36
C SER A 345 11.58 9.78 -14.78
N ARG A 346 11.99 8.72 -15.50
CA ARG A 346 13.10 7.82 -15.10
C ARG A 346 14.49 8.40 -15.37
N GLU A 347 14.58 9.62 -15.88
CA GLU A 347 15.87 10.27 -16.18
C GLU A 347 16.82 10.45 -14.98
N PRO A 348 16.37 10.68 -13.72
CA PRO A 348 17.25 10.68 -12.56
C PRO A 348 18.01 9.35 -12.38
N GLU A 349 17.38 8.21 -12.66
CA GLU A 349 17.97 6.88 -12.44
C GLU A 349 19.19 6.63 -13.34
N LYS A 350 19.24 7.29 -14.51
CA LYS A 350 20.36 7.17 -15.45
C LYS A 350 21.57 8.04 -15.07
N ARG A 351 21.37 9.03 -14.21
CA ARG A 351 22.43 9.97 -13.78
C ARG A 351 23.22 9.38 -12.62
N ILE A 352 24.52 9.67 -12.57
CA ILE A 352 25.43 9.15 -11.53
C ILE A 352 25.01 9.55 -10.12
N ASP A 353 24.48 10.77 -9.95
CA ASP A 353 24.10 11.30 -8.64
C ASP A 353 22.68 10.92 -8.20
N HIS A 354 21.86 10.40 -9.14
CA HIS A 354 20.46 10.02 -8.97
C HIS A 354 19.53 11.10 -8.38
N ARG A 355 20.02 12.33 -8.17
CA ARG A 355 19.26 13.41 -7.51
C ARG A 355 18.31 14.07 -8.50
N PRO A 356 17.01 14.15 -8.22
CA PRO A 356 16.07 14.81 -9.11
C PRO A 356 16.39 16.29 -9.36
N GLN A 357 16.10 16.76 -10.56
CA GLN A 357 16.22 18.14 -11.01
C GLN A 357 14.94 18.56 -11.76
N LEU A 358 14.76 19.87 -11.97
CA LEU A 358 13.54 20.42 -12.59
C LEU A 358 13.23 19.80 -13.96
N ALA A 359 14.25 19.51 -14.76
CA ALA A 359 14.11 18.88 -16.07
C ALA A 359 13.49 17.47 -16.02
N ASP A 360 13.49 16.80 -14.87
CA ASP A 360 12.92 15.45 -14.73
C ASP A 360 11.39 15.45 -14.63
N LEU A 361 10.77 16.63 -14.47
CA LEU A 361 9.32 16.86 -14.61
C LEU A 361 8.87 16.83 -16.09
N ARG A 362 9.61 16.15 -16.97
CA ARG A 362 9.65 16.36 -18.44
C ARG A 362 8.32 16.24 -19.18
N GLU A 363 7.37 15.45 -18.69
CA GLU A 363 5.99 15.39 -19.26
C GLU A 363 5.13 16.61 -18.86
N SER A 364 5.74 17.57 -18.16
CA SER A 364 5.06 18.60 -17.39
C SER A 364 5.91 19.87 -17.25
N GLY A 365 6.54 20.33 -18.34
CA GLY A 365 7.27 21.62 -18.32
C GLY A 365 6.42 22.81 -17.84
N SER A 366 5.10 22.70 -17.96
CA SER A 366 4.10 23.60 -17.36
C SER A 366 4.05 23.55 -15.83
N LEU A 367 4.19 22.37 -15.20
CA LEU A 367 4.26 22.25 -13.74
C LEU A 367 5.45 23.03 -13.18
N GLU A 368 6.61 22.93 -13.84
CA GLU A 368 7.78 23.73 -13.44
C GLU A 368 7.45 25.21 -13.49
N GLN A 369 6.83 25.71 -14.56
CA GLN A 369 6.54 27.13 -14.74
C GLN A 369 5.49 27.64 -13.75
N ASP A 370 4.40 26.90 -13.56
CA ASP A 370 3.23 27.29 -12.76
C ASP A 370 3.50 27.21 -11.25
N ALA A 371 4.36 26.29 -10.81
CA ALA A 371 4.69 26.10 -9.41
C ALA A 371 5.41 27.32 -8.81
N ASP A 372 5.05 27.66 -7.57
CA ASP A 372 5.79 28.66 -6.77
C ASP A 372 6.97 28.04 -6.01
N LEU A 373 6.84 26.77 -5.63
CA LEU A 373 7.81 25.98 -4.89
C LEU A 373 7.86 24.58 -5.50
N VAL A 374 9.06 24.03 -5.71
CA VAL A 374 9.26 22.64 -6.14
C VAL A 374 10.19 21.96 -5.14
N LEU A 375 9.72 20.88 -4.55
CA LEU A 375 10.45 20.04 -3.62
C LEU A 375 10.65 18.66 -4.25
N PHE A 376 11.88 18.14 -4.17
CA PHE A 376 12.16 16.75 -4.47
C PHE A 376 12.54 16.00 -3.20
N ILE A 377 12.22 14.71 -3.18
CA ILE A 377 12.63 13.79 -2.11
C ILE A 377 13.69 12.88 -2.71
N TYR A 378 14.86 12.83 -2.07
CA TYR A 378 15.94 11.93 -2.44
C TYR A 378 16.36 11.11 -1.22
N ARG A 379 16.54 9.79 -1.41
CA ARG A 379 16.97 8.86 -0.36
C ARG A 379 18.10 8.00 -0.91
N GLU A 380 19.31 8.25 -0.44
CA GLU A 380 20.53 7.63 -0.97
C GLU A 380 20.52 6.11 -0.88
N ARG A 381 19.94 5.57 0.20
CA ARG A 381 19.85 4.11 0.45
C ARG A 381 19.14 3.31 -0.65
N PHE A 382 18.36 3.94 -1.53
CA PHE A 382 17.71 3.24 -2.65
C PHE A 382 18.64 3.04 -3.84
N TYR A 383 19.75 3.79 -3.90
CA TYR A 383 20.70 3.76 -5.01
C TYR A 383 22.06 3.23 -4.58
N ASN A 384 22.33 3.17 -3.28
CA ASN A 384 23.61 2.77 -2.72
C ASN A 384 23.39 1.84 -1.51
N ASP A 385 23.76 0.57 -1.67
CA ASP A 385 23.65 -0.45 -0.61
C ASP A 385 24.73 -0.28 0.49
N ASN A 386 25.78 0.50 0.23
CA ASN A 386 26.90 0.71 1.14
C ASN A 386 26.78 2.02 1.95
N VAL A 387 25.57 2.57 2.07
CA VAL A 387 25.32 3.78 2.87
C VAL A 387 25.58 3.46 4.34
N ALA A 388 26.35 4.34 5.00
CA ALA A 388 26.61 4.22 6.44
C ALA A 388 25.30 4.19 7.23
N GLU A 389 25.24 3.37 8.28
CA GLU A 389 23.99 3.07 9.01
C GLU A 389 23.34 4.34 9.59
N ASP A 390 24.14 5.32 10.02
CA ASP A 390 23.69 6.62 10.52
C ASP A 390 23.04 7.51 9.44
N LYS A 391 23.32 7.24 8.16
CA LYS A 391 22.77 7.96 7.01
C LYS A 391 21.68 7.19 6.27
N ARG A 392 21.51 5.91 6.58
CA ARG A 392 20.59 5.00 5.88
C ARG A 392 19.16 5.52 5.84
N ASN A 393 18.72 6.13 6.93
CA ASN A 393 17.36 6.66 7.08
C ASN A 393 17.24 8.15 6.79
N ILE A 394 18.28 8.79 6.24
CA ILE A 394 18.22 10.20 5.85
C ILE A 394 17.47 10.35 4.52
N ALA A 395 16.54 11.30 4.49
CA ALA A 395 15.88 11.78 3.30
C ALA A 395 16.25 13.25 3.06
N GLU A 396 16.86 13.52 1.91
CA GLU A 396 17.20 14.85 1.44
C GLU A 396 15.96 15.45 0.76
N ILE A 397 15.44 16.53 1.32
CA ILE A 397 14.37 17.33 0.70
C ILE A 397 15.04 18.50 -0.03
N ILE A 398 15.03 18.42 -1.35
CA ILE A 398 15.70 19.37 -2.24
C ILE A 398 14.71 20.44 -2.66
N ILE A 399 14.95 21.69 -2.27
CA ILE A 399 14.20 22.86 -2.72
C ILE A 399 14.78 23.30 -4.07
N ALA A 400 14.26 22.71 -5.15
CA ALA A 400 14.76 22.94 -6.50
C ALA A 400 14.27 24.27 -7.10
N LYS A 401 13.09 24.74 -6.68
CA LYS A 401 12.54 26.04 -7.08
C LYS A 401 11.87 26.70 -5.89
N HIS A 402 12.08 27.99 -5.70
CA HIS A 402 11.38 28.80 -4.72
C HIS A 402 11.23 30.24 -5.25
N ARG A 403 10.01 30.66 -5.60
CA ARG A 403 9.77 32.01 -6.15
C ARG A 403 10.05 33.14 -5.16
N ASN A 404 9.93 32.87 -3.85
CA ASN A 404 9.94 33.88 -2.80
C ASN A 404 11.11 33.71 -1.81
N GLY A 405 12.13 32.91 -2.14
CA GLY A 405 13.24 32.66 -1.24
C GLY A 405 14.33 31.78 -1.84
N PRO A 406 15.33 31.38 -1.03
CA PRO A 406 16.45 30.60 -1.53
C PRO A 406 16.03 29.17 -1.88
N THR A 407 16.73 28.61 -2.87
CA THR A 407 16.81 27.16 -3.09
C THR A 407 17.83 26.56 -2.13
N GLY A 408 17.82 25.24 -2.00
CA GLY A 408 18.72 24.54 -1.09
C GLY A 408 18.27 23.13 -0.81
N LYS A 409 18.76 22.57 0.29
CA LYS A 409 18.41 21.23 0.74
C LYS A 409 18.30 21.18 2.24
N LEU A 410 17.39 20.35 2.72
CA LEU A 410 17.19 20.07 4.13
C LEU A 410 17.13 18.55 4.32
N ASP A 411 17.77 18.07 5.37
CA ASP A 411 17.81 16.65 5.68
C ASP A 411 16.76 16.35 6.75
N LEU A 412 15.97 15.32 6.51
CA LEU A 412 15.02 14.75 7.47
C LEU A 412 15.37 13.29 7.75
N LEU A 413 14.93 12.79 8.90
CA LEU A 413 14.94 11.37 9.19
C LEU A 413 13.64 10.77 8.65
N PHE A 414 13.72 9.68 7.89
CA PHE A 414 12.56 8.89 7.51
C PHE A 414 12.56 7.56 8.23
N ILE A 415 11.51 7.30 9.01
CA ILE A 415 11.29 6.06 9.76
C ILE A 415 10.31 5.22 8.94
N ASP A 416 10.83 4.23 8.22
CA ASP A 416 10.07 3.45 7.23
C ASP A 416 8.90 2.70 7.84
N GLU A 417 9.12 2.08 9.00
CA GLU A 417 8.11 1.25 9.69
C GLU A 417 6.89 2.10 10.08
N GLN A 418 7.09 3.39 10.34
CA GLN A 418 6.05 4.33 10.78
C GLN A 418 5.54 5.22 9.64
N THR A 419 6.14 5.12 8.44
CA THR A 419 5.90 6.04 7.32
C THR A 419 6.04 7.51 7.72
N LYS A 420 7.07 7.82 8.53
CA LYS A 420 7.20 9.10 9.23
C LYS A 420 8.47 9.85 8.88
N PHE A 421 8.33 11.11 8.49
CA PHE A 421 9.40 12.09 8.45
C PHE A 421 9.52 12.80 9.81
N ALA A 422 10.73 12.83 10.35
CA ALA A 422 11.06 13.49 11.61
C ALA A 422 12.25 14.43 11.44
N ASN A 423 12.35 15.43 12.33
CA ASN A 423 13.48 16.33 12.36
C ASN A 423 14.75 15.56 12.78
N LEU A 424 15.87 15.82 12.09
CA LEU A 424 17.17 15.35 12.52
C LEU A 424 17.67 16.21 13.69
N ASP A 425 17.84 15.60 14.86
CA ASP A 425 18.52 16.29 15.96
C ASP A 425 20.02 16.33 15.70
N ARG A 426 20.53 17.50 15.31
CA ARG A 426 21.97 17.72 15.07
C ARG A 426 22.74 18.06 16.36
N ARG A 427 22.12 18.03 17.55
CA ARG A 427 22.76 18.37 18.83
C ARG A 427 23.49 17.19 19.49
N ARG A 428 24.48 16.60 18.82
CA ARG A 428 25.58 15.88 19.50
C ARG A 428 26.86 16.03 18.68
N GLY A 429 27.58 17.13 18.91
CA GLY A 429 28.87 17.39 18.26
C GLY A 429 29.26 18.86 18.25
N ALA A 430 29.35 19.49 19.43
CA ALA A 430 30.11 20.73 19.65
C ALA A 430 30.86 20.58 20.98
#